data_AF-A0A2W5PLM9-F1
#
_entry.id   AF-A0A2W5PLM9-F1
#
_cell.length_a   1.000
_cell.length_b   1.000
_cell.length_c   1.000
_cell.angle_alpha   90.00
_cell.angle_beta   90.00
_cell.angle_gamma   90.00
#
_symmetry.space_group_name_H-M   'P 1'
#
loop_
_entity.id
_entity.type
_entity.pdbx_description
1 polymer ?
#
loop_
_entity_poly.entity_id
_entity_poly.type
_entity_poly.pdbx_seq_one_letter_code
_entity_poly.pdbx_strand_id
1 'polypeptide(L)'
;MPSEALCYVWDGKEAKGQMLVNAFTNRMHMVVLESGPAARPGTWVGERRNLLADYRRAFGGEAQGATPDVVAVVVSADADNTHGHGLAYFSDLSLVGSTALRAEARPTGNGTAE
;
A
#
# COMPACT_ATOMS: atom_id res chain seq x y z
N MET A 1 -8.77 -6.57 13.99
CA MET A 1 -8.34 -5.65 12.93
C MET A 1 -6.88 -5.31 13.16
N PRO A 2 -6.03 -5.25 12.11
CA PRO A 2 -4.65 -4.78 12.26
C PRO A 2 -4.63 -3.38 12.89
N SER A 3 -3.55 -3.06 13.61
CA SER A 3 -3.39 -1.75 14.27
C SER A 3 -3.22 -0.61 13.28
N GLU A 4 -2.73 -0.90 12.08
CA GLU A 4 -2.37 0.05 11.04
C GLU A 4 -2.71 -0.53 9.66
N ALA A 5 -3.33 0.27 8.80
CA ALA A 5 -3.70 -0.10 7.45
C ALA A 5 -3.43 1.03 6.46
N LEU A 6 -2.80 0.68 5.33
CA LEU A 6 -2.79 1.52 4.14
C LEU A 6 -3.91 1.05 3.21
N CYS A 7 -4.78 1.98 2.81
CA CYS A 7 -5.84 1.72 1.86
C CYS A 7 -5.59 2.56 0.60
N TYR A 8 -5.56 1.92 -0.55
CA TYR A 8 -5.39 2.61 -1.82
C TYR A 8 -6.75 2.71 -2.51
N VAL A 9 -7.16 3.93 -2.85
CA VAL A 9 -8.51 4.21 -3.32
C VAL A 9 -8.50 4.95 -4.64
N TRP A 10 -9.54 4.73 -5.42
CA TRP A 10 -9.92 5.62 -6.51
C TRP A 10 -10.99 6.55 -5.98
N ASP A 11 -10.70 7.84 -5.86
CA ASP A 11 -11.63 8.81 -5.31
C ASP A 11 -12.34 9.61 -6.41
N GLY A 12 -13.51 10.17 -6.12
CA GLY A 12 -14.25 11.00 -7.08
C GLY A 12 -13.93 12.50 -7.02
N LYS A 13 -13.28 12.97 -5.95
CA LYS A 13 -13.15 14.39 -5.59
C LYS A 13 -11.76 14.77 -5.09
N GLU A 14 -11.15 13.92 -4.26
CA GLU A 14 -9.86 14.18 -3.64
C GLU A 14 -8.73 14.06 -4.65
N ALA A 15 -7.65 14.81 -4.45
CA ALA A 15 -6.58 14.91 -5.45
C ALA A 15 -5.75 13.62 -5.50
N LYS A 16 -5.32 13.23 -6.71
CA LYS A 16 -4.37 12.12 -6.90
C LYS A 16 -3.11 12.33 -6.05
N GLY A 17 -2.70 11.29 -5.33
CA GLY A 17 -1.53 11.28 -4.45
C GLY A 17 -1.77 11.81 -3.04
N GLN A 18 -2.95 12.39 -2.79
CA GLN A 18 -3.36 12.86 -1.46
C GLN A 18 -3.46 11.69 -0.49
N MET A 19 -3.06 11.95 0.76
CA MET A 19 -3.19 11.01 1.87
C MET A 19 -4.19 11.57 2.88
N LEU A 20 -5.13 10.73 3.29
CA LEU A 20 -6.24 11.07 4.17
C LEU A 20 -6.29 10.07 5.32
N VAL A 21 -6.71 10.53 6.49
CA VAL A 21 -7.10 9.62 7.58
C VAL A 21 -8.52 9.15 7.30
N ASN A 22 -8.80 7.86 7.50
CA ASN A 22 -10.14 7.33 7.31
C ASN A 22 -11.13 8.01 8.27
N ALA A 23 -12.34 8.32 7.78
CA ALA A 23 -13.34 9.06 8.53
C ALA A 23 -13.88 8.31 9.77
N PHE A 24 -13.74 6.98 9.80
CA PHE A 24 -14.26 6.12 10.87
C PHE A 24 -13.17 5.60 11.81
N THR A 25 -11.90 5.68 11.42
CA THR A 25 -10.78 5.22 12.25
C THR A 25 -9.48 5.92 11.90
N ASN A 26 -8.67 6.22 12.93
CA ASN A 26 -7.30 6.71 12.74
C ASN A 26 -6.29 5.60 12.39
N ARG A 27 -6.71 4.33 12.44
CA ARG A 27 -5.87 3.17 12.14
C ARG A 27 -5.73 2.88 10.65
N MET A 28 -6.38 3.67 9.80
CA MET A 28 -6.33 3.51 8.36
C MET A 28 -6.02 4.85 7.71
N HIS A 29 -4.99 4.85 6.88
CA HIS A 29 -4.66 5.97 6.01
C HIS A 29 -4.99 5.59 4.57
N MET A 30 -5.78 6.44 3.92
CA MET A 30 -6.20 6.28 2.54
C MET A 30 -5.28 7.08 1.63
N VAL A 31 -4.81 6.48 0.54
CA VAL A 31 -3.98 7.11 -0.48
C VAL A 31 -4.74 7.08 -1.80
N VAL A 32 -5.01 8.27 -2.34
CA VAL A 32 -5.74 8.41 -3.61
C VAL A 32 -4.80 8.06 -4.76
N LEU A 33 -5.08 6.96 -5.46
CA LEU A 33 -4.31 6.54 -6.64
C LEU A 33 -4.77 7.25 -7.90
N GLU A 34 -6.08 7.37 -8.08
CA GLU A 34 -6.70 8.09 -9.18
C GLU A 34 -7.89 8.91 -8.67
N SER A 35 -8.21 9.98 -9.39
CA SER A 35 -9.25 10.92 -9.03
C SER A 35 -10.20 11.17 -10.19
N GLY A 36 -11.50 11.14 -9.90
CA GLY A 36 -12.56 11.37 -10.87
C GLY A 36 -12.71 10.24 -11.90
N PRO A 37 -13.43 10.48 -12.99
CA PRO A 37 -13.64 9.48 -14.03
C PRO A 37 -12.33 9.01 -14.67
N ALA A 38 -12.24 7.73 -15.01
CA ALA A 38 -11.12 7.21 -15.79
C ALA A 38 -10.99 7.96 -17.12
N ALA A 39 -9.79 8.45 -17.43
CA ALA A 39 -9.53 9.13 -18.70
C ALA A 39 -9.83 8.24 -19.92
N ARG A 40 -9.69 6.92 -19.77
CA ARG A 40 -10.03 5.91 -20.78
C ARG A 40 -10.79 4.75 -20.14
N PRO A 41 -12.12 4.82 -20.04
CA PRO A 41 -12.93 3.75 -19.48
C PRO A 41 -12.71 2.42 -20.21
N GLY A 42 -12.76 1.30 -19.47
CA GLY A 42 -12.56 -0.04 -20.04
C GLY A 42 -11.11 -0.39 -20.35
N THR A 43 -10.15 0.45 -19.97
CA THR A 43 -8.71 0.16 -20.11
C THR A 43 -8.08 -0.16 -18.77
N TRP A 44 -7.09 -1.06 -18.77
CA TRP A 44 -6.30 -1.36 -17.57
C TRP A 44 -5.44 -0.17 -17.19
N VAL A 45 -5.45 0.18 -15.90
CA VAL A 45 -4.55 1.17 -15.30
C VAL A 45 -3.57 0.41 -14.41
N GLY A 46 -2.27 0.56 -14.69
CA GLY A 46 -1.22 -0.07 -13.90
C GLY A 46 -0.80 0.82 -12.74
N GLU A 47 -0.68 0.23 -11.55
CA GLU A 47 -0.28 0.93 -10.34
C GLU A 47 0.90 0.24 -9.66
N ARG A 48 1.87 1.03 -9.19
CA ARG A 48 3.05 0.54 -8.47
C ARG A 48 3.34 1.44 -7.29
N ARG A 49 3.40 0.87 -6.10
CA ARG A 49 3.61 1.60 -4.84
C ARG A 49 4.82 1.12 -4.08
N ASN A 50 5.49 2.05 -3.42
CA ASN A 50 6.48 1.75 -2.39
C ASN A 50 5.78 1.75 -1.03
N LEU A 51 5.38 0.56 -0.58
CA LEU A 51 4.61 0.40 0.66
C LEU A 51 5.35 0.94 1.88
N LEU A 52 6.67 0.77 1.94
CA LEU A 52 7.48 1.27 3.06
C LEU A 52 7.49 2.80 3.12
N ALA A 53 7.61 3.46 1.97
CA ALA A 53 7.55 4.92 1.91
C ALA A 53 6.17 5.45 2.28
N ASP A 54 5.10 4.82 1.77
CA ASP A 54 3.73 5.18 2.11
C ASP A 54 3.43 4.93 3.61
N TYR A 55 3.92 3.82 4.17
CA TYR A 55 3.79 3.51 5.59
C TYR A 55 4.45 4.56 6.47
N ARG A 56 5.70 4.93 6.17
CA ARG A 56 6.43 5.96 6.92
C ARG A 56 5.73 7.32 6.85
N ARG A 57 5.14 7.67 5.71
CA ARG A 57 4.37 8.90 5.56
C ARG A 57 3.09 8.88 6.41
N ALA A 58 2.42 7.74 6.50
CA ALA A 58 1.18 7.58 7.27
C ALA A 58 1.43 7.48 8.78
N PHE A 59 2.35 6.61 9.19
CA PHE A 59 2.51 6.16 10.56
C PHE A 59 3.88 6.44 11.15
N GLY A 60 4.82 7.04 10.41
CA GLY A 60 6.22 7.17 10.84
C GLY A 60 6.43 7.92 12.16
N GLY A 61 5.53 8.85 12.50
CA GLY A 61 5.54 9.53 13.81
C GLY A 61 5.14 8.61 14.97
N GLU A 62 4.15 7.74 14.77
CA GLU A 62 3.66 6.79 15.77
C GLU A 62 4.58 5.56 15.90
N ALA A 63 5.06 5.07 14.76
CA ALA A 63 5.88 3.87 14.65
C ALA A 63 7.29 4.04 15.26
N GLN A 64 7.73 5.26 15.55
CA GLN A 64 9.05 5.56 16.17
C GLN A 64 10.22 4.85 15.46
N GLY A 65 10.15 4.72 14.13
CA GLY A 65 11.17 4.05 13.32
C GLY A 65 10.98 2.54 13.14
N ALA A 66 9.98 1.92 13.79
CA ALA A 66 9.57 0.54 13.50
C ALA A 66 9.00 0.43 12.08
N THR A 67 9.20 -0.73 11.47
CA THR A 67 8.59 -1.11 10.19
C THR A 67 7.96 -2.48 10.38
N PRO A 68 6.62 -2.58 10.45
CA PRO A 68 5.94 -3.84 10.66
C PRO A 68 5.98 -4.69 9.39
N ASP A 69 5.79 -5.99 9.57
CA ASP A 69 5.57 -6.92 8.47
C ASP A 69 4.19 -6.69 7.82
N VAL A 70 4.11 -6.96 6.51
CA VAL A 70 2.81 -7.01 5.82
C VAL A 70 2.14 -8.33 6.16
N VAL A 71 1.09 -8.28 7.00
CA VAL A 71 0.38 -9.47 7.47
C VAL A 71 -0.78 -9.89 6.56
N ALA A 72 -1.29 -8.97 5.74
CA ALA A 72 -2.40 -9.22 4.82
C ALA A 72 -2.39 -8.22 3.65
N VAL A 73 -2.90 -8.68 2.51
CA VAL A 73 -3.26 -7.83 1.36
C VAL A 73 -4.73 -8.09 1.06
N VAL A 74 -5.52 -7.02 0.98
CA VAL A 74 -6.96 -7.08 0.69
C VAL A 74 -7.23 -6.34 -0.59
N VAL A 75 -8.05 -6.94 -1.45
CA VAL A 75 -8.55 -6.34 -2.68
C VAL A 75 -10.06 -6.27 -2.57
N SER A 76 -10.62 -5.09 -2.78
CA SER A 76 -12.05 -4.83 -2.59
C SER A 76 -12.60 -3.99 -3.73
N ALA A 77 -13.85 -4.27 -4.06
CA ALA A 77 -14.72 -3.40 -4.82
C ALA A 77 -15.97 -3.17 -3.97
N ASP A 78 -15.98 -2.13 -3.16
CA ASP A 78 -17.09 -1.76 -2.30
C ASP A 78 -17.93 -0.64 -2.93
N ALA A 79 -19.20 -0.63 -2.57
CA ALA A 79 -20.13 0.43 -2.94
C ALA A 79 -21.11 0.75 -1.79
N ASP A 80 -20.86 0.24 -0.59
CA ASP A 80 -21.75 0.32 0.56
C ASP A 80 -22.00 1.78 0.98
N ASN A 81 -20.95 2.61 1.06
CA ASN A 81 -21.05 4.02 1.40
C ASN A 81 -21.72 4.88 0.33
N THR A 82 -21.83 4.36 -0.90
CA THR A 82 -22.51 5.04 -2.01
C THR A 82 -23.93 4.52 -2.25
N HIS A 83 -24.32 3.44 -1.55
CA HIS A 83 -25.57 2.71 -1.77
C HIS A 83 -25.75 2.26 -3.23
N GLY A 84 -24.64 2.16 -3.97
CA GLY A 84 -24.61 1.87 -5.38
C GLY A 84 -24.19 0.43 -5.68
N HIS A 85 -23.89 0.18 -6.95
CA HIS A 85 -23.30 -1.06 -7.41
C HIS A 85 -22.11 -0.73 -8.31
N GLY A 86 -21.07 -1.55 -8.22
CA GLY A 86 -19.86 -1.41 -9.02
C GLY A 86 -19.28 -2.77 -9.34
N LEU A 87 -18.57 -2.84 -10.47
CA LEU A 87 -17.76 -3.99 -10.84
C LEU A 87 -16.35 -3.48 -11.11
N ALA A 88 -15.37 -4.08 -10.44
CA ALA A 88 -13.96 -3.81 -10.69
C ALA A 88 -13.24 -5.12 -11.01
N TYR A 89 -12.27 -5.04 -11.92
CA TYR A 89 -11.41 -6.14 -12.30
C TYR A 89 -10.00 -5.84 -11.80
N PHE A 90 -9.34 -6.87 -11.28
CA PHE A 90 -7.96 -6.80 -10.81
C PHE A 90 -7.17 -7.92 -11.47
N SER A 91 -5.95 -7.61 -11.91
CA SER A 91 -5.03 -8.56 -12.53
C SER A 91 -3.60 -8.22 -12.11
N ASP A 92 -2.68 -9.18 -12.29
CA ASP A 92 -1.23 -8.96 -12.19
C ASP A 92 -0.77 -8.40 -10.82
N LEU A 93 -1.47 -8.80 -9.75
CA LEU A 93 -1.13 -8.40 -8.38
C LEU A 93 0.17 -9.08 -7.93
N SER A 94 1.18 -8.28 -7.62
CA SER A 94 2.46 -8.76 -7.10
C SER A 94 2.87 -7.97 -5.86
N LEU A 95 3.18 -8.68 -4.76
CA LEU A 95 3.89 -8.13 -3.62
C LEU A 95 5.35 -8.58 -3.71
N VAL A 96 6.25 -7.63 -3.97
CA VAL A 96 7.68 -7.91 -4.11
C VAL A 96 8.43 -7.34 -2.91
N GLY A 97 9.14 -8.21 -2.20
CA GLY A 97 10.09 -7.79 -1.18
C GLY A 97 11.29 -7.09 -1.80
N SER A 98 11.93 -6.22 -1.03
CA SER A 98 13.27 -5.74 -1.37
C SER A 98 14.26 -6.89 -1.18
N THR A 99 14.68 -7.53 -2.28
CA THR A 99 15.72 -8.57 -2.24
C THR A 99 17.10 -8.01 -1.83
N ALA A 100 17.25 -6.69 -1.72
CA ALA A 100 18.53 -6.03 -1.50
C ALA A 100 19.16 -6.27 -0.11
N LEU A 101 18.40 -6.72 0.90
CA LEU A 101 18.93 -6.89 2.26
C LEU A 101 19.37 -8.31 2.63
N ARG A 102 19.09 -9.34 1.80
CA ARG A 102 19.52 -10.72 2.10
C ARG A 102 20.96 -11.05 1.67
N ALA A 103 21.60 -10.20 0.87
CA ALA A 103 22.92 -10.47 0.32
C ALA A 103 24.10 -10.03 1.22
N GLU A 104 23.90 -9.06 2.13
CA GLU A 104 24.99 -8.52 2.98
C GLU A 104 25.22 -9.29 4.29
N ALA A 105 24.34 -10.22 4.68
CA ALA A 105 24.43 -10.93 5.96
C ALA A 105 25.23 -12.25 5.91
N ARG A 106 26.14 -12.44 4.94
CA ARG A 106 27.08 -13.57 4.98
C ARG A 106 28.34 -13.12 5.72
N PRO A 107 28.63 -13.62 6.94
CA PRO A 107 29.92 -13.38 7.56
C PRO A 107 31.01 -14.03 6.69
N THR A 108 31.97 -13.24 6.22
CA THR A 108 33.23 -13.74 5.70
C THR A 108 34.00 -14.32 6.88
N GLY A 109 33.76 -15.59 7.18
CA GLY A 109 34.58 -16.36 8.10
C GLY A 109 36.00 -16.43 7.57
N ASN A 110 36.91 -15.75 8.27
CA ASN A 110 38.33 -15.79 8.05
C ASN A 110 38.85 -17.16 8.51
N GLY A 111 39.07 -18.07 7.56
CA GLY A 111 39.69 -19.38 7.82
C GLY A 111 41.19 -19.29 7.55
N THR A 112 41.99 -19.00 8.57
CA THR A 112 43.41 -19.34 8.62
C THR A 112 43.54 -20.86 8.67
N ALA A 113 44.21 -21.45 7.68
CA ALA A 113 44.74 -22.80 7.77
C ALA A 113 46.26 -22.71 7.87
N GLU A 114 46.78 -23.29 8.96
CA GLU A 114 48.18 -23.67 9.16
C GLU A 114 48.66 -24.70 8.13
#